data_AF-A0A9E2ARF0-F1
#
_entry.id   AF-A0A9E2ARF0-F1
#
_cell.length_a   1.000
_cell.length_b   1.000
_cell.length_c   1.000
_cell.angle_alpha   90.00
_cell.angle_beta   90.00
_cell.angle_gamma   90.00
#
_symmetry.space_group_name_H-M   'P 1'
#
loop_
_entity.id
_entity.type
_entity.pdbx_description
1 polymer ?
#
loop_
_entity_poly.entity_id
_entity_poly.type
_entity_poly.pdbx_seq_one_letter_code
_entity_poly.pdbx_strand_id
1 'polypeptide(L)' 'MEGYCVKCKSKKEMENATKVTMKNGRAAMKGKCPTCGTGMFRILGKA' A
#
# COMPACT_ATOMS: atom_id res chain seq x y z
N MET A 1 6.63 4.90 4.32
CA MET A 1 5.16 4.68 4.35
C MET A 1 4.85 3.21 4.59
N GLU A 2 4.42 2.88 5.81
CA GLU A 2 4.29 1.48 6.24
C GLU A 2 2.99 0.84 5.72
N GLY A 3 3.11 -0.35 5.14
CA GLY A 3 2.02 -1.21 4.72
C GLY A 3 2.13 -2.57 5.40
N TYR A 4 0.99 -3.21 5.66
CA TYR A 4 0.98 -4.55 6.20
C TYR A 4 1.06 -5.58 5.07
N CYS A 5 2.13 -6.37 5.06
CA CYS A 5 2.25 -7.46 4.11
C CYS A 5 1.51 -8.69 4.65
N VAL A 6 0.39 -9.06 4.04
CA VAL A 6 -0.33 -10.29 4.43
C VAL A 6 0.49 -11.57 4.20
N LYS A 7 1.41 -11.59 3.22
CA LYS A 7 2.33 -12.74 3.02
C LYS A 7 3.40 -12.83 4.10
N CYS A 8 4.01 -11.70 4.46
CA CYS A 8 5.07 -11.69 5.49
C CYS A 8 4.52 -11.55 6.91
N LYS A 9 3.20 -11.33 7.06
CA LYS A 9 2.49 -11.03 8.31
C LYS A 9 3.14 -9.92 9.15
N SER A 10 3.88 -9.03 8.48
CA SER A 10 4.71 -8.00 9.09
C SER A 10 4.38 -6.63 8.50
N LYS A 11 4.43 -5.58 9.33
CA LYS A 11 4.43 -4.20 8.85
C LYS A 11 5.79 -3.90 8.23
N LYS A 12 5.81 -3.43 6.99
CA LYS A 12 7.02 -3.09 6.25
C LYS A 12 6.79 -1.79 5.49
N GLU A 13 7.84 -1.04 5.22
CA GLU A 13 7.73 0.05 4.25
C GLU A 13 7.41 -0.50 2.87
N MET A 14 6.42 0.13 2.22
CA MET A 14 6.06 -0.19 0.86
C MET A 14 7.08 0.45 -0.08
N GLU A 15 7.71 -0.35 -0.93
CA GLU A 15 8.53 0.12 -2.04
C GLU A 15 7.65 0.63 -3.18
N ASN A 16 8.12 1.65 -3.90
CA ASN A 16 7.39 2.25 -5.03
C ASN A 16 5.96 2.69 -4.65
N ALA A 17 5.80 3.25 -3.45
CA ALA A 17 4.50 3.70 -2.97
C ALA A 17 4.04 4.92 -3.78
N THR A 18 3.00 4.74 -4.58
CA THR A 18 2.40 5.73 -5.49
C THR A 18 0.98 6.04 -5.05
N LYS A 19 0.62 7.33 -5.03
CA LYS A 19 -0.75 7.75 -4.75
C LYS A 19 -1.61 7.45 -5.98
N VAL A 20 -2.65 6.66 -5.78
CA VAL A 20 -3.65 6.32 -6.79
C VAL A 20 -5.03 6.69 -6.26
N THR A 21 -5.79 7.40 -7.08
CA THR A 21 -7.19 7.71 -6.77
C THR A 21 -8.04 6.54 -7.28
N MET A 22 -8.72 5.87 -6.36
CA MET A 22 -9.64 4.79 -6.70
C MET A 22 -10.88 5.36 -7.42
N LYS A 23 -11.57 4.54 -8.23
CA LYS A 23 -12.78 4.96 -8.98
C LYS A 23 -13.91 5.50 -8.09
N ASN A 24 -13.88 5.22 -6.78
CA ASN A 24 -14.82 5.72 -5.78
C ASN A 24 -14.40 7.07 -5.17
N GLY A 25 -13.43 7.77 -5.75
CA GLY A 25 -12.97 9.09 -5.31
C GLY A 25 -12.07 9.06 -4.06
N ARG A 26 -11.71 7.88 -3.54
CA ARG A 26 -10.84 7.75 -2.36
C ARG A 26 -9.37 7.69 -2.78
N ALA A 27 -8.53 8.43 -2.07
CA ALA A 27 -7.09 8.31 -2.24
C ALA A 27 -6.60 6.98 -1.64
N ALA A 28 -5.74 6.29 -2.37
CA ALA A 28 -5.03 5.13 -1.88
C ALA A 28 -3.55 5.26 -2.23
N MET A 29 -2.70 4.62 -1.45
CA MET A 29 -1.30 4.41 -1.75
C MET A 29 -1.14 2.98 -2.22
N LYS A 30 -0.63 2.81 -3.43
CA LYS A 30 -0.26 1.52 -4.00
C LYS A 30 1.25 1.39 -3.95
N GLY A 31 1.77 0.34 -3.34
CA GLY A 31 3.20 0.02 -3.37
C GLY A 31 3.44 -1.47 -3.53
N LYS A 32 4.67 -1.89 -3.31
CA LYS A 32 5.10 -3.29 -3.33
C LYS A 32 5.81 -3.65 -2.04
N CYS A 33 5.75 -4.91 -1.67
CA CYS A 33 6.55 -5.44 -0.58
C CYS A 33 8.01 -5.63 -1.02
N PRO A 34 9.01 -5.05 -0.34
CA PRO A 34 10.42 -5.25 -0.69
C PRO A 34 10.86 -6.71 -0.55
N THR A 35 10.24 -7.48 0.34
CA THR A 35 10.68 -8.86 0.62
C THR A 35 9.98 -9.93 -0.20
N CYS A 36 8.75 -9.69 -0.67
CA CYS A 36 7.99 -10.72 -1.39
C CYS A 36 7.39 -10.23 -2.71
N GLY A 37 7.65 -8.98 -3.11
CA GLY A 37 7.16 -8.38 -4.35
C GLY A 37 5.65 -8.16 -4.44
N THR A 38 4.87 -8.68 -3.48
CA THR A 38 3.41 -8.57 -3.48
C THR A 38 2.97 -7.10 -3.46
N GLY A 39 2.03 -6.75 -4.33
CA GLY A 39 1.41 -5.42 -4.32
C GLY A 39 0.70 -5.17 -3.00
N MET A 40 1.06 -4.09 -2.32
CA MET A 40 0.38 -3.60 -1.13
C MET A 40 -0.44 -2.37 -1.48
N PHE A 41 -1.58 -2.23 -0.83
CA PHE A 41 -2.43 -1.06 -0.95
C PHE A 41 -2.76 -0.56 0.44
N ARG A 42 -2.53 0.72 0.69
CA ARG A 42 -2.94 1.43 1.91
C ARG A 42 -3.94 2.49 1.51
N ILE A 43 -5.20 2.29 1.89
CA ILE A 43 -6.25 3.28 1.65
C ILE A 43 -5.92 4.49 2.54
N LEU A 44 -5.69 5.64 1.92
CA LEU A 44 -5.57 6.90 2.61
C LEU A 44 -7.01 7.40 2.77
N GLY A 45 -7.61 7.07 3.91
CA GLY A 45 -8.96 7.51 4.25
C GLY A 45 -9.13 9.02 3.99
N LYS A 46 -10.35 9.40 3.58
CA LYS A 46 -10.76 10.80 3.43
C LYS A 46 -10.49 11.51 4.77
N ALA A 47 -9.89 12.69 4.73
CA ALA A 47 -10.08 13.66 5.81
C ALA A 47 -11.58 13.94 5.96
#